data_AF-A0AB74M309-F1
#
_entry.id   AF-A0AB74M309-F1
#
_cell.length_a   1.000
_cell.length_b   1.000
_cell.length_c   1.000
_cell.angle_alpha   90.00
_cell.angle_beta   90.00
_cell.angle_gamma   90.00
#
_symmetry.space_group_name_H-M   'P 1'
#
loop_
_entity.id
_entity.type
_entity.pdbx_description
1 polymer ?
#
loop_
_entity_poly.entity_id
_entity_poly.type
_entity_poly.pdbx_seq_one_letter_code
_entity_poly.pdbx_strand_id
1 'polypeptide(L)'
;MFQAEGQTLPGFVLDRRLYRAMQRLIDAEDTRPVSAITFDVAFGELSYVNRTFRKRFALTPSQVRRLGRTTGGVASGPAGAGESLRADR
;
A
#
# COMPACT_ATOMS: atom_id res chain seq x y z
N MET A 1 5.95 8.17 27.94
CA MET A 1 4.70 7.55 27.45
C MET A 1 3.86 8.64 26.82
N PHE A 2 3.67 8.62 25.50
CA PHE A 2 2.88 9.63 24.79
C PHE A 2 1.43 9.17 24.67
N GLN A 3 0.62 9.62 25.62
CA GLN A 3 -0.84 9.54 25.55
C GLN A 3 -1.36 10.95 25.33
N ALA A 4 -1.67 11.28 24.09
CA ALA A 4 -2.43 12.46 23.73
C ALA A 4 -3.28 12.10 22.52
N GLU A 5 -4.60 12.22 22.66
CA GLU A 5 -5.52 12.53 21.56
C GLU A 5 -5.74 11.46 20.48
N GLY A 6 -6.06 10.20 20.82
CA GLY A 6 -6.79 9.26 19.93
C GLY A 6 -6.24 8.93 18.53
N GLN A 7 -5.12 9.54 18.14
CA GLN A 7 -4.30 9.35 16.96
C GLN A 7 -2.89 9.35 17.51
N THR A 8 -2.45 8.17 17.94
CA THR A 8 -1.10 7.96 18.41
C THR A 8 -0.13 8.51 17.34
N LEU A 9 0.96 9.17 17.76
CA LEU A 9 2.06 9.62 16.88
C LEU A 9 2.41 8.60 15.76
N PRO A 10 2.47 7.28 16.05
CA PRO A 10 2.62 6.26 15.00
C PRO A 10 1.48 6.20 13.97
N GLY A 11 0.22 6.42 14.35
CA GLY A 11 -0.92 6.48 13.43
C GLY A 11 -0.84 7.66 12.46
N PHE A 12 -0.45 8.85 12.93
CA PHE A 12 -0.27 10.02 12.05
C PHE A 12 0.90 9.84 11.07
N VAL A 13 2.03 9.33 11.57
CA VAL A 13 3.19 9.04 10.72
C VAL A 13 2.87 7.93 9.72
N LEU A 14 2.10 6.93 10.13
CA LEU A 14 1.63 5.87 9.25
C LEU A 14 0.73 6.42 8.15
N ASP A 15 -0.22 7.30 8.46
CA ASP A 15 -1.10 7.90 7.46
C ASP A 15 -0.31 8.63 6.36
N ARG A 16 0.69 9.42 6.76
CA ARG A 16 1.54 10.12 5.80
C ARG A 16 2.38 9.16 4.95
N ARG A 17 2.84 8.06 5.54
CA ARG A 17 3.60 7.02 4.81
C ARG A 17 2.71 6.25 3.85
N LEU A 18 1.49 5.91 4.26
CA LEU A 18 0.49 5.26 3.41
C LEU A 18 0.17 6.12 2.18
N TYR A 19 0.04 7.44 2.34
CA TYR A 19 -0.16 8.35 1.23
C TYR A 19 1.03 8.34 0.25
N ARG A 20 2.27 8.33 0.77
CA ARG A 20 3.47 8.21 -0.08
C ARG A 20 3.53 6.87 -0.83
N ALA A 21 3.15 5.76 -0.19
CA ALA A 21 3.04 4.47 -0.87
C ALA A 21 1.97 4.54 -1.97
N MET A 22 0.81 5.14 -1.71
CA MET A 22 -0.23 5.33 -2.72
C MET A 22 0.29 6.10 -3.94
N GLN A 23 1.01 7.21 -3.73
CA GLN A 23 1.61 7.97 -4.83
C GLN A 23 2.58 7.11 -5.66
N ARG A 24 3.45 6.34 -5.01
CA ARG A 24 4.39 5.43 -5.69
C ARG A 24 3.70 4.27 -6.40
N LEU A 25 2.57 3.79 -5.88
CA LEU A 25 1.79 2.75 -6.54
C LEU A 25 1.09 3.28 -7.80
N ILE A 26 0.65 4.54 -7.78
CA ILE A 26 0.01 5.19 -8.94
C ILE A 26 1.05 5.53 -10.00
N ASP A 27 2.26 5.91 -9.59
CA ASP A 27 3.37 6.24 -10.48
C ASP A 27 3.72 5.07 -11.42
N ALA A 28 3.51 5.26 -12.72
CA ALA A 28 3.78 4.25 -13.73
C ALA A 28 5.28 3.95 -13.86
N GLU A 29 6.14 4.92 -13.55
CA GLU A 29 7.60 4.80 -13.67
C GLU A 29 8.21 3.95 -12.54
N ASP A 30 7.53 3.82 -11.39
CA ASP A 30 7.99 2.99 -10.28
C ASP A 30 7.76 1.49 -10.56
N THR A 31 8.73 0.83 -11.18
CA THR A 31 8.66 -0.60 -11.55
C THR A 31 8.82 -1.57 -10.37
N ARG A 32 9.00 -1.08 -9.14
CA ARG A 32 9.20 -1.94 -7.96
C ARG A 32 7.95 -2.78 -7.65
N PRO A 33 8.13 -3.96 -7.04
CA PRO A 33 7.00 -4.78 -6.62
C PRO A 33 6.19 -4.07 -5.53
N VAL A 34 4.87 -4.28 -5.55
CA VAL A 34 3.91 -3.71 -4.58
C VAL A 34 4.32 -4.02 -3.14
N SER A 35 4.84 -5.22 -2.89
CA SER A 35 5.36 -5.65 -1.59
C SER A 35 6.53 -4.78 -1.11
N ALA A 36 7.49 -4.43 -1.97
CA ALA A 36 8.62 -3.57 -1.61
C ALA A 36 8.16 -2.13 -1.29
N ILE A 37 7.26 -1.57 -2.10
CA ILE A 37 6.70 -0.22 -1.86
C ILE A 37 5.93 -0.19 -0.53
N THR A 38 5.19 -1.26 -0.24
CA THR A 38 4.41 -1.39 1.00
C THR A 38 5.31 -1.65 2.20
N PHE A 39 6.40 -2.40 2.03
CA PHE A 39 7.38 -2.69 3.08
C PHE A 39 8.11 -1.41 3.55
N ASP A 40 8.51 -0.55 2.61
CA ASP A 40 9.15 0.76 2.90
C ASP A 40 8.31 1.63 3.86
N VAL A 41 6.98 1.50 3.79
CA VAL A 41 6.05 2.31 4.59
C VAL A 41 5.55 1.61 5.85
N ALA A 42 5.77 0.31 5.97
CA ALA A 42 5.20 -0.54 7.02
C ALA A 42 6.03 -0.68 8.29
N PHE A 43 7.22 -0.09 8.36
CA PHE A 43 8.15 -0.31 9.47
C PHE A 43 8.40 -1.81 9.76
N GLY A 44 8.34 -2.66 8.73
CA GLY A 44 8.50 -4.10 8.84
C GLY A 44 7.23 -4.92 9.05
N GLU A 45 6.07 -4.30 9.30
CA GLU A 45 4.80 -5.00 9.61
C GLU A 45 3.78 -4.93 8.43
N LEU A 46 4.02 -5.71 7.37
CA LEU A 46 3.18 -5.72 6.16
C LEU A 46 1.69 -6.00 6.44
N SER A 47 1.39 -6.94 7.34
CA SER A 47 0.02 -7.33 7.72
C SER A 47 -0.75 -6.19 8.40
N TYR A 48 -0.06 -5.34 9.15
CA TYR A 48 -0.65 -4.17 9.80
C TYR A 48 -0.97 -3.08 8.77
N VAL A 49 -0.04 -2.85 7.84
CA VAL A 49 -0.25 -1.89 6.74
C VAL A 49 -1.35 -2.31 5.79
N ASN A 50 -1.40 -3.57 5.37
CA ASN A 50 -2.45 -4.04 4.45
C ASN A 50 -3.86 -3.85 5.03
N ARG A 51 -4.04 -4.11 6.32
CA ARG A 51 -5.31 -3.87 7.02
C ARG A 51 -5.63 -2.37 7.11
N THR A 52 -4.65 -1.56 7.47
CA THR A 52 -4.84 -0.10 7.62
C THR A 52 -5.07 0.59 6.28
N PHE A 53 -4.34 0.19 5.24
CA PHE A 53 -4.47 0.68 3.87
C PHE A 53 -5.89 0.42 3.34
N ARG A 54 -6.40 -0.81 3.49
CA ARG A 54 -7.78 -1.14 3.10
C ARG A 54 -8.82 -0.37 3.91
N LYS A 55 -8.59 -0.19 5.22
CA LYS A 55 -9.49 0.60 6.08
C LYS A 55 -9.52 2.09 5.67
N ARG A 56 -8.39 2.62 5.17
CA ARG A 56 -8.23 4.04 4.83
C ARG A 56 -8.64 4.39 3.41
N PHE A 57 -8.28 3.56 2.43
CA PHE A 57 -8.49 3.84 1.00
C PHE A 57 -9.56 2.96 0.34
N ALA A 58 -10.18 2.03 1.08
CA ALA A 58 -11.13 1.03 0.60
C ALA A 58 -10.60 0.10 -0.53
N LEU A 59 -9.32 0.24 -0.90
CA LEU A 59 -8.65 -0.48 -1.98
C LEU A 59 -7.43 -1.23 -1.43
N THR A 60 -6.97 -2.25 -2.15
CA THR A 60 -5.69 -2.89 -1.88
C THR A 60 -4.55 -2.18 -2.60
N PRO A 61 -3.30 -2.25 -2.10
CA PRO A 61 -2.13 -1.69 -2.80
C PRO A 61 -2.02 -2.16 -4.26
N SER A 62 -2.32 -3.43 -4.53
CA SER A 62 -2.34 -4.01 -5.88
C SER A 62 -3.45 -3.44 -6.78
N GLN A 63 -4.62 -3.12 -6.22
CA GLN A 63 -5.70 -2.46 -6.95
C GLN A 63 -5.30 -1.03 -7.33
N VAL A 64 -4.71 -0.27 -6.40
CA VAL A 64 -4.19 1.08 -6.67
C VAL A 64 -3.13 1.05 -7.77
N ARG A 65 -2.20 0.08 -7.73
CA ARG A 65 -1.19 -0.13 -8.78
C ARG A 65 -1.79 -0.46 -10.14
N ARG A 66 -2.93 -1.15 -10.17
CA ARG A 66 -3.65 -1.43 -11.41
C ARG A 66 -4.32 -0.17 -11.96
N LEU A 67 -5.00 0.59 -11.09
CA LEU A 67 -5.68 1.83 -11.48
C LEU A 67 -4.72 2.89 -12.03
N GLY A 68 -3.55 3.05 -11.41
CA GLY A 68 -2.50 3.94 -11.92
C GLY A 68 -2.03 3.55 -13.33
N ARG A 69 -1.90 2.25 -13.59
CA ARG A 69 -1.53 1.72 -14.91
C ARG A 69 -2.65 1.80 -15.95
N THR A 70 -3.90 1.59 -15.55
CA THR A 70 -5.06 1.68 -16.45
C THR A 70 -5.34 3.12 -16.88
N THR A 71 -5.06 4.10 -16.02
CA THR A 71 -5.19 5.52 -16.38
C THR A 71 -4.20 5.93 -17.48
N GLY A 72 -3.09 5.19 -17.65
CA GLY A 72 -2.12 5.37 -18.73
C GLY A 72 -2.30 4.43 -19.94
N GLY A 73 -3.29 3.53 -19.94
CA GLY A 73 -3.42 2.52 -21.00
C GLY A 73 -4.72 1.72 -20.92
N VAL A 74 -5.48 1.77 -22.02
CA VAL A 74 -6.76 1.09 -22.26
C VAL A 74 -6.80 -0.38 -21.80
N ALA A 75 -7.91 -0.73 -21.10
CA ALA A 75 -8.52 -2.05 -20.91
C ALA A 75 -7.63 -3.28 -20.61
N SER A 76 -7.78 -3.85 -19.40
CA SER A 76 -7.84 -5.33 -19.21
C SER A 76 -8.18 -5.74 -17.76
N GLY A 77 -9.38 -6.33 -17.61
CA GLY A 77 -9.66 -7.56 -16.85
C GLY A 77 -9.51 -7.58 -15.31
N PRO A 78 -10.47 -8.20 -14.58
CA PRO A 78 -10.36 -8.39 -13.13
C PRO A 78 -9.42 -9.56 -12.85
N ALA A 79 -8.23 -9.29 -12.34
CA ALA A 79 -7.35 -10.32 -11.82
C ALA A 79 -7.13 -10.09 -10.33
N GLY A 80 -8.03 -10.66 -9.53
CA GLY A 80 -7.68 -11.06 -8.18
C GLY A 80 -6.57 -12.10 -8.27
N ALA A 81 -5.41 -11.77 -7.72
CA ALA A 81 -4.36 -12.70 -7.36
C ALA A 81 -3.79 -12.10 -6.08
N GLY A 82 -4.06 -12.71 -4.92
CA GLY A 82 -3.38 -13.94 -4.58
C GLY A 82 -1.99 -13.55 -4.14
N GLU A 83 -1.89 -12.87 -3.00
CA GLU A 83 -0.61 -12.60 -2.32
C GLU A 83 -0.14 -13.93 -1.72
N SER A 84 0.30 -14.81 -2.61
CA SER A 84 1.08 -16.00 -2.32
C SER A 84 2.53 -15.65 -2.66
N LEU A 85 3.13 -14.77 -1.87
CA LEU A 85 4.59 -14.61 -1.83
C LEU A 85 5.01 -15.18 -0.48
N ARG A 86 5.22 -16.49 -0.41
CA ARG A 86 6.57 -17.06 -0.31
C ARG A 86 7.45 -16.23 0.61
N ALA A 87 7.23 -16.41 1.91
CA ALA A 87 8.31 -16.38 2.87
C ALA A 87 9.13 -17.66 2.64
N ASP A 88 10.09 -17.59 1.72
CA ASP A 88 11.22 -18.52 1.73
C ASP A 88 12.51 -17.70 1.79
N ARG A 89 13.12 -17.82 2.97
CA ARG A 89 14.51 -17.54 3.34
C ARG A 89 14.82 -16.27 4.12
#